data_AF-A0A3N1WXF6-F1
#
_entry.id   AF-A0A3N1WXF6-F1
#
_cell.length_a   1.000
_cell.length_b   1.000
_cell.length_c   1.000
_cell.angle_alpha   90.00
_cell.angle_beta   90.00
_cell.angle_gamma   90.00
#
_symmetry.space_group_name_H-M   'P 1'
#
loop_
_entity.id
_entity.type
_entity.pdbx_description
1 polymer ?
#
loop_
_entity_poly.entity_id
_entity_poly.type
_entity_poly.pdbx_seq_one_letter_code
_entity_poly.pdbx_strand_id
1 'polypeptide(L)'
;MKKTPYPPKMKTIDEMLNLDLLTSEQHHQIASWIASADTPEEILKMPASLWQAIERASEVMGINEDLLRPPSLDAGDLNLG
;
A
#
# COMPACT_ATOMS: atom_id res chain seq x y z
N MET A 1 14.10 24.80 -10.06
CA MET A 1 13.09 24.34 -9.07
C MET A 1 12.08 23.51 -9.86
N LYS A 2 11.85 22.22 -9.62
CA LYS A 2 11.30 21.64 -8.38
C LYS A 2 11.70 20.15 -8.30
N LYS A 3 12.51 19.76 -7.33
CA LYS A 3 12.49 18.39 -6.81
C LYS A 3 11.68 18.47 -5.53
N THR A 4 10.42 18.07 -5.60
CA THR A 4 9.50 18.07 -4.46
C THR A 4 10.09 17.19 -3.36
N PRO A 5 10.39 17.73 -2.15
CA PRO A 5 11.10 16.98 -1.11
C PRO A 5 10.21 16.03 -0.29
N TYR A 6 9.10 15.55 -0.83
CA TYR A 6 8.30 14.50 -0.18
C TYR A 6 7.70 13.60 -1.28
N PRO A 7 7.89 12.27 -1.21
CA PRO A 7 7.09 11.36 -2.03
C PRO A 7 5.59 11.61 -1.76
N PRO A 8 4.71 11.26 -2.71
CA PRO A 8 3.27 11.29 -2.46
C PRO A 8 3.01 10.60 -1.11
N LYS A 9 2.30 11.27 -0.19
CA LYS A 9 1.87 10.69 1.08
C LYS A 9 1.02 9.46 0.77
N MET A 10 1.65 8.30 0.69
CA MET A 10 0.97 7.03 0.59
C MET A 10 0.44 6.73 1.97
N LYS A 11 -0.78 7.21 2.24
CA LYS A 11 -1.42 7.19 3.55
C LYS A 11 -1.36 5.79 4.20
N THR A 12 -1.49 4.73 3.40
CA THR A 12 -1.38 3.34 3.83
C THR A 12 0.00 2.97 4.40
N ILE A 13 1.10 3.39 3.76
CA ILE A 13 2.47 3.02 4.20
C ILE A 13 2.89 3.83 5.45
N ASP A 14 2.51 5.10 5.50
CA ASP A 14 2.71 5.98 6.66
C ASP A 14 1.88 5.49 7.87
N GLU A 15 0.65 5.00 7.64
CA GLU A 15 -0.20 4.40 8.67
C GLU A 15 0.38 3.09 9.20
N MET A 16 0.89 2.21 8.33
CA MET A 16 1.57 0.97 8.75
C MET A 16 2.78 1.25 9.65
N LEU A 17 3.56 2.31 9.39
CA LEU A 17 4.64 2.74 10.28
C LEU A 17 4.11 3.25 11.63
N ASN A 18 3.07 4.08 11.63
CA ASN A 18 2.47 4.60 12.86
C ASN A 18 1.86 3.51 13.74
N LEU A 19 1.45 2.39 13.14
CA LEU A 19 0.95 1.20 13.85
C LEU A 19 2.06 0.21 14.24
N ASP A 20 3.33 0.58 14.06
CA ASP A 20 4.51 -0.25 14.36
C ASP A 20 4.56 -1.57 13.54
N LEU A 21 3.86 -1.62 12.41
CA LEU A 21 3.80 -2.80 11.53
C LEU A 21 4.96 -2.85 10.55
N LEU A 22 5.47 -1.69 10.16
CA LEU A 22 6.70 -1.53 9.41
C LEU A 22 7.75 -0.87 10.30
N THR A 23 8.98 -1.34 10.22
CA THR A 23 10.09 -0.63 10.86
C THR A 23 10.35 0.69 10.13
N SER A 24 10.89 1.69 10.83
CA SER A 24 11.28 2.97 10.20
C SER A 24 12.23 2.78 9.01
N GLU A 25 13.10 1.77 9.09
CA GLU A 25 14.01 1.42 8.00
C GLU A 25 13.27 0.85 6.78
N GLN A 26 12.33 -0.08 6.99
CA GLN A 26 11.52 -0.63 5.89
C GLN A 26 10.66 0.44 5.24
N HIS A 27 10.03 1.30 6.06
CA HIS A 27 9.27 2.45 5.58
C HIS A 27 10.12 3.36 4.68
N HIS A 28 11.32 3.74 5.12
CA HIS A 28 12.22 4.56 4.31
C HIS A 28 12.67 3.87 3.02
N GLN A 29 12.95 2.57 3.05
CA GLN A 29 13.33 1.83 1.85
C GLN A 29 12.18 1.77 0.83
N ILE A 30 10.97 1.47 1.28
CA ILE A 30 9.76 1.46 0.44
C ILE A 30 9.50 2.86 -0.14
N ALA A 31 9.49 3.89 0.70
CA ALA A 31 9.25 5.27 0.27
C ALA A 31 10.32 5.75 -0.72
N SER A 32 11.59 5.41 -0.48
CA SER A 32 12.69 5.76 -1.40
C SER A 32 12.58 5.03 -2.73
N TRP A 33 12.16 3.77 -2.72
CA TRP A 33 11.92 3.00 -3.94
C TRP A 33 10.80 3.61 -4.77
N ILE A 34 9.65 3.87 -4.14
CA ILE A 34 8.48 4.49 -4.79
C ILE A 34 8.84 5.89 -5.30
N ALA A 35 9.62 6.67 -4.55
CA ALA A 35 10.09 7.98 -4.99
C ALA A 35 11.04 7.93 -6.19
N SER A 36 11.78 6.83 -6.34
CA SER A 36 12.75 6.63 -7.43
C SER A 36 12.13 5.92 -8.64
N ALA A 37 11.02 5.22 -8.46
CA ALA A 37 10.31 4.51 -9.51
C ALA A 37 9.43 5.47 -10.33
N ASP A 38 9.86 5.78 -11.54
CA ASP A 38 9.14 6.67 -12.46
C ASP A 38 8.02 5.93 -13.21
N THR A 39 8.07 4.59 -13.25
CA THR A 39 7.11 3.73 -13.97
C THR A 39 6.56 2.62 -13.08
N PRO A 40 5.35 2.10 -13.36
CA PRO A 40 4.79 0.97 -12.63
C PRO A 40 5.67 -0.29 -12.71
N GLU A 41 6.38 -0.50 -13.81
CA GLU A 41 7.31 -1.62 -13.97
C GLU A 41 8.48 -1.56 -12.98
N GLU A 42 8.98 -0.36 -12.68
CA GLU A 42 10.03 -0.17 -11.67
C GLU A 42 9.50 -0.43 -10.25
N ILE A 43 8.23 -0.11 -9.98
CA ILE A 43 7.57 -0.47 -8.71
C ILE A 43 7.47 -2.00 -8.59
N LEU A 44 7.17 -2.72 -9.67
CA LEU A 44 7.10 -4.19 -9.67
C LEU A 44 8.46 -4.86 -9.44
N LYS A 45 9.58 -4.18 -9.76
CA LYS A 45 10.94 -4.65 -9.47
C LYS A 45 11.34 -4.51 -8.00
N MET A 46 10.45 -4.01 -7.14
CA MET A 46 10.72 -3.84 -5.73
C MET A 46 11.15 -5.17 -5.08
N PRO A 47 12.17 -5.16 -4.20
CA PRO A 47 12.67 -6.36 -3.53
C PRO A 47 11.56 -7.14 -2.84
N ALA A 48 11.61 -8.47 -2.96
CA ALA A 48 10.64 -9.37 -2.32
C ALA A 48 10.56 -9.17 -0.79
N SER A 49 11.66 -8.79 -0.14
CA SER A 49 11.69 -8.48 1.29
C SER A 49 10.85 -7.26 1.67
N LEU A 50 10.77 -6.24 0.79
CA LEU A 50 9.92 -5.07 1.00
C LEU A 50 8.44 -5.40 0.72
N TRP A 51 8.17 -6.20 -0.31
CA TRP A 51 6.83 -6.71 -0.57
C TRP A 51 6.27 -7.50 0.60
N GLN A 52 7.06 -8.42 1.15
CA GLN A 52 6.67 -9.23 2.31
C GLN A 52 6.39 -8.39 3.56
N ALA A 53 7.09 -7.26 3.73
CA ALA A 53 6.83 -6.35 4.83
C ALA A 53 5.46 -5.66 4.68
N ILE A 54 5.14 -5.20 3.47
CA ILE A 54 3.85 -4.58 3.15
C ILE A 54 2.70 -5.59 3.28
N GLU A 55 2.90 -6.82 2.80
CA GLU A 55 1.93 -7.91 2.91
C GLU A 55 1.61 -8.20 4.38
N ARG A 56 2.64 -8.42 5.22
CA ARG A 56 2.44 -8.66 6.66
C ARG A 56 1.73 -7.52 7.37
N ALA A 57 2.12 -6.28 7.06
CA ALA A 57 1.46 -5.11 7.63
C ALA A 57 -0.02 -5.04 7.19
N SER A 58 -0.33 -5.40 5.94
CA SER A 58 -1.70 -5.44 5.43
C SER A 58 -2.54 -6.55 6.05
N GLU A 59 -1.95 -7.72 6.31
CA GLU A 59 -2.57 -8.83 7.03
C GLU A 59 -2.93 -8.42 8.46
N VAL A 60 -2.00 -7.76 9.18
CA VAL A 60 -2.27 -7.32 10.56
C VAL A 60 -3.33 -6.22 10.63
N MET A 61 -3.41 -5.34 9.62
CA MET A 61 -4.50 -4.35 9.52
C MET A 61 -5.85 -4.96 9.09
N GLY A 62 -5.89 -6.26 8.75
CA GLY A 62 -7.11 -6.91 8.24
C GLY A 62 -7.54 -6.44 6.84
N ILE A 63 -6.70 -5.68 6.13
CA ILE A 63 -6.99 -5.16 4.78
C ILE A 63 -7.01 -6.32 3.76
N ASN A 64 -6.16 -7.34 3.96
CA ASN A 64 -6.14 -8.52 3.10
C ASN A 64 -7.48 -9.30 3.15
N GLU A 65 -8.14 -9.35 4.30
CA GLU A 65 -9.44 -10.04 4.45
C GLU A 65 -10.59 -9.29 3.76
N ASP A 66 -10.54 -7.95 3.70
CA ASP A 66 -11.49 -7.13 2.92
C ASP A 66 -11.27 -7.29 1.40
N LEU A 67 -10.01 -7.33 0.95
CA LEU A 67 -9.66 -7.49 -0.47
C LEU A 67 -9.98 -8.90 -1.01
N LEU A 68 -9.84 -9.93 -0.16
CA LEU A 68 -10.19 -11.32 -0.48
C LEU A 68 -11.67 -11.61 -0.27
N ARG A 69 -12.43 -10.68 0.32
CA ARG A 69 -13.87 -10.80 0.37
C ARG A 69 -14.36 -10.80 -1.08
N PRO A 70 -14.98 -11.89 -1.57
CA PRO A 70 -15.61 -11.83 -2.87
C PRO A 70 -16.56 -10.63 -2.83
N PRO A 71 -16.54 -9.74 -3.85
CA PRO A 71 -17.48 -8.63 -3.88
C PRO A 71 -18.85 -9.27 -3.68
N SER A 72 -19.53 -8.92 -2.59
CA SER A 72 -20.86 -9.44 -2.37
C SER A 72 -21.69 -8.89 -3.52
N LEU A 73 -22.06 -9.77 -4.46
CA LEU A 73 -22.98 -9.48 -5.56
C LEU A 73 -24.40 -9.20 -5.05
N ASP A 74 -24.57 -8.92 -3.75
CA ASP A 74 -25.75 -8.30 -3.16
C ASP A 74 -25.64 -6.78 -3.31
N ALA A 75 -25.33 -6.31 -4.52
CA ALA A 75 -25.88 -5.04 -4.99
C ALA A 75 -27.35 -5.33 -5.35
N GLY A 76 -28.13 -5.66 -4.32
CA GLY A 76 -29.56 -5.83 -4.42
C GLY A 76 -30.21 -4.51 -4.79
N ASP A 77 -30.86 -4.53 -5.94
CA ASP A 77 -32.25 -4.12 -6.02
C ASP A 77 -32.57 -2.72 -5.50
N LEU A 78 -32.21 -1.69 -6.27
CA LEU A 78 -32.90 -0.41 -6.15
C LEU A 78 -33.19 0.19 -7.54
N ASN A 79 -34.48 0.08 -7.88
CA ASN A 79 -35.26 1.07 -8.60
C ASN A 79 -35.23 1.05 -10.14
N LEU A 80 -36.30 0.54 -10.74
CA LEU A 80 -37.08 1.27 -11.74
C LEU A 80 -38.51 0.70 -11.75
N GLY A 81 -39.43 1.46 -11.15
CA GLY A 81 -40.87 1.24 -11.23
C GLY A 81 -41.48 1.66 -12.57
#